data_AF-A0A553ZIN3-F1
#
_entry.id   AF-A0A553ZIN3-F1
#
_cell.length_a   1.000
_cell.length_b   1.000
_cell.length_c   1.000
_cell.angle_alpha   90.00
_cell.angle_beta   90.00
_cell.angle_gamma   90.00
#
_symmetry.space_group_name_H-M   'P 1'
#
loop_
_entity.id
_entity.type
_entity.pdbx_description
1 polymer ?
#
loop_
_entity_poly.entity_id
_entity_poly.type
_entity_poly.pdbx_seq_one_letter_code
_entity_poly.pdbx_strand_id
1 'polypeptide(L)'
;MFARVRAVVSRATAGRAATVAGAAVLTVGLATDSVTAPGVLAAVTTAGIGLATNIKIFKGPVSARDTAIGVYVAPHVGACVLLVAERLAPDTGVSLLVQAGVVALWTGATWVMRPGRLARDLVDEAVAQELAEFAAAAEAALEETEEAPSVTYDTPQARWWGENIAVEGGVAPGTVLVEHRQVTEQCLALVIGAEKRGTPVPEISATALSAYLDMPEDLIEIGPVPGRGAGVRLLVLGVRPQPAEPEQADDDAALWEEIADTAMPGVELIEATTYTVRKELT
;
A
#
# COMPACT_ATOMS: atom_id res chain seq x y z
N MET A 1 4.40 1.07 38.22
CA MET A 1 4.70 -0.37 38.33
C MET A 1 3.85 -1.09 39.39
N PHE A 2 3.79 -0.61 40.64
CA PHE A 2 3.07 -1.26 41.75
C PHE A 2 1.56 -1.52 41.53
N ALA A 3 0.84 -0.63 40.86
CA ALA A 3 -0.61 -0.79 40.61
C ALA A 3 -0.92 -1.99 39.68
N ARG A 4 -0.09 -2.22 38.66
CA ARG A 4 -0.25 -3.36 37.73
C ARG A 4 0.02 -4.69 38.44
N VAL A 5 1.05 -4.74 39.29
CA VAL A 5 1.38 -5.94 40.10
C VAL A 5 0.24 -6.27 41.07
N ARG A 6 -0.30 -5.27 41.78
CA ARG A 6 -1.44 -5.49 42.69
C ARG A 6 -2.69 -6.01 41.96
N ALA A 7 -2.98 -5.49 40.77
CA ALA A 7 -4.12 -5.95 39.97
C ALA A 7 -3.97 -7.38 39.45
N VAL A 8 -2.74 -7.82 39.13
CA VAL A 8 -2.47 -9.21 38.73
C VAL A 8 -2.64 -10.15 39.92
N VAL A 9 -2.09 -9.77 41.09
CA VAL A 9 -2.20 -10.57 42.31
C VAL A 9 -3.65 -10.69 42.77
N SER A 10 -4.42 -9.58 42.80
CA SER A 10 -5.82 -9.62 43.24
C SER A 10 -6.69 -10.51 42.36
N ARG A 11 -6.50 -10.48 41.03
CA ARG A 11 -7.22 -11.35 40.10
C ARG A 11 -6.83 -12.82 40.26
N ALA A 12 -5.56 -13.12 40.48
CA ALA A 12 -5.11 -14.48 40.75
C ALA A 12 -5.73 -15.03 42.04
N THR A 13 -5.82 -14.21 43.09
CA THR A 13 -6.49 -14.56 44.35
C THR A 13 -7.99 -14.75 44.14
N ALA A 14 -8.66 -13.86 43.40
CA ALA A 14 -10.09 -13.97 43.11
C ALA A 14 -10.44 -15.25 42.33
N GLY A 15 -9.64 -15.60 41.32
CA GLY A 15 -9.82 -16.84 40.56
C GLY A 15 -9.69 -18.09 41.45
N ARG A 16 -8.70 -18.12 42.35
CA ARG A 16 -8.54 -19.22 43.32
C ARG A 16 -9.69 -19.29 44.31
N ALA A 17 -10.12 -18.15 44.84
CA ALA A 17 -11.26 -18.08 45.74
C ALA A 17 -12.53 -18.61 45.05
N ALA A 18 -12.75 -18.25 43.78
CA ALA A 18 -13.85 -18.77 42.98
C ALA A 18 -13.77 -20.29 42.77
N THR A 19 -12.58 -20.84 42.50
CA THR A 19 -12.39 -22.31 42.40
C THR A 19 -12.71 -23.01 43.72
N VAL A 20 -12.25 -22.49 44.86
CA VAL A 20 -12.55 -23.06 46.19
C VAL A 20 -14.04 -22.98 46.49
N ALA A 21 -14.68 -21.85 46.22
CA ALA A 21 -16.12 -21.68 46.41
C ALA A 21 -16.91 -22.65 45.54
N GLY A 22 -16.54 -22.81 44.26
CA GLY A 22 -17.17 -23.78 43.36
C GLY A 22 -17.00 -25.22 43.84
N ALA A 23 -15.79 -25.60 44.29
CA ALA A 23 -15.54 -26.93 44.85
C ALA A 23 -16.35 -27.19 46.12
N ALA A 24 -16.50 -26.20 47.00
CA ALA A 24 -17.33 -26.29 48.19
C ALA A 24 -18.81 -26.49 47.82
N VAL A 25 -19.33 -25.73 46.85
CA VAL A 25 -20.71 -25.86 46.37
C VAL A 25 -20.95 -27.25 45.77
N LEU A 26 -20.03 -27.75 44.93
CA LEU A 26 -20.11 -29.10 44.37
C LEU A 26 -20.09 -30.17 45.48
N THR A 27 -19.18 -30.03 46.45
CA THR A 27 -19.08 -30.98 47.57
C THR A 27 -20.34 -30.99 48.45
N VAL A 28 -20.96 -29.84 48.69
CA VAL A 28 -22.25 -29.76 49.41
C VAL A 28 -23.39 -30.32 48.55
N GLY A 29 -23.34 -30.15 47.22
CA GLY A 29 -24.27 -30.74 46.25
C GLY A 29 -24.35 -32.26 46.35
N LEU A 30 -23.22 -32.92 46.61
CA LEU A 30 -23.16 -34.37 46.87
C LEU A 30 -23.97 -34.81 48.10
N ALA A 31 -24.22 -33.90 49.05
CA ALA A 31 -24.93 -34.19 50.29
C ALA A 31 -26.38 -33.67 50.32
N THR A 32 -26.71 -32.66 49.49
CA THR A 32 -28.04 -32.04 49.47
C THR A 32 -28.39 -31.40 48.14
N ASP A 33 -29.61 -31.67 47.65
CA ASP A 33 -30.15 -31.08 46.42
C ASP A 33 -30.48 -29.58 46.55
N SER A 34 -30.60 -29.08 47.79
CA SER A 34 -30.99 -27.68 48.05
C SER A 34 -30.01 -26.65 47.49
N VAL A 35 -28.76 -27.04 47.19
CA VAL A 35 -27.73 -26.14 46.67
C VAL A 35 -27.56 -26.20 45.15
N THR A 36 -28.19 -27.15 44.44
CA THR A 36 -28.03 -27.30 42.98
C THR A 36 -28.44 -26.05 42.22
N ALA A 37 -29.68 -25.57 42.40
CA ALA A 37 -30.18 -24.41 41.67
C ALA A 37 -29.47 -23.10 42.07
N PRO A 38 -29.26 -22.79 43.37
CA PRO A 38 -28.45 -21.65 43.77
C PRO A 38 -27.00 -21.72 43.27
N GLY A 39 -26.40 -22.92 43.26
CA GLY A 39 -25.04 -23.16 42.78
C GLY A 39 -24.88 -22.91 41.28
N VAL A 40 -25.81 -23.41 40.46
CA VAL A 40 -25.85 -23.13 39.03
C VAL A 40 -26.00 -21.63 38.77
N LEU A 41 -26.91 -20.96 39.47
CA LEU A 41 -27.10 -19.51 39.34
C LEU A 41 -25.83 -18.74 39.73
N ALA A 42 -25.17 -19.13 40.83
CA ALA A 42 -23.91 -18.54 41.26
C ALA A 42 -22.78 -18.76 40.23
N ALA A 43 -22.70 -19.95 39.63
CA ALA A 43 -21.70 -20.26 38.61
C ALA A 43 -21.92 -19.41 37.34
N VAL A 44 -23.16 -19.32 36.85
CA VAL A 44 -23.51 -18.51 35.66
C VAL A 44 -23.29 -17.03 35.91
N THR A 45 -23.73 -16.50 37.05
CA THR A 45 -23.54 -15.07 37.38
C THR A 45 -22.07 -14.71 37.54
N THR A 46 -21.28 -15.57 38.20
CA THR A 46 -19.83 -15.36 38.34
C THR A 46 -19.12 -15.41 36.98
N ALA A 47 -19.49 -16.36 36.11
CA ALA A 47 -18.97 -16.43 34.75
C ALA A 47 -19.30 -15.17 33.95
N GLY A 48 -20.57 -14.73 34.00
CA GLY A 48 -21.04 -13.55 33.28
C GLY A 48 -20.36 -12.26 33.74
N ILE A 49 -20.30 -12.02 35.05
CA ILE A 49 -19.64 -10.83 35.62
C ILE A 49 -18.13 -10.88 35.35
N GLY A 50 -17.51 -12.04 35.56
CA GLY A 50 -16.09 -12.24 35.34
C GLY A 50 -15.70 -12.03 33.87
N LEU A 51 -16.52 -12.50 32.94
CA LEU A 51 -16.31 -12.29 31.51
C LEU A 51 -16.55 -10.82 31.14
N ALA A 52 -17.67 -10.21 31.57
CA ALA A 52 -18.03 -8.82 31.31
C ALA A 52 -16.96 -7.82 31.81
N THR A 53 -16.32 -8.12 32.94
CA THR A 53 -15.23 -7.31 33.48
C THR A 53 -13.88 -7.57 32.80
N ASN A 54 -13.77 -8.61 31.97
CA ASN A 54 -12.57 -8.97 31.23
C ASN A 54 -12.57 -8.37 29.81
N ILE A 55 -12.51 -7.04 29.74
CA ILE A 55 -12.49 -6.25 28.49
C ILE A 55 -11.43 -6.74 27.50
N LYS A 56 -10.31 -7.27 27.99
CA LYS A 56 -9.22 -7.75 27.15
C LYS A 56 -9.63 -8.90 26.24
N ILE A 57 -10.43 -9.84 26.75
CA ILE A 57 -10.92 -10.97 25.95
C ILE A 57 -11.86 -10.44 24.86
N PHE A 58 -12.78 -9.53 25.20
CA PHE A 58 -13.73 -8.97 24.24
C PHE A 58 -13.08 -8.12 23.14
N LYS A 59 -12.01 -7.40 23.48
CA LYS A 59 -11.24 -6.57 22.53
C LYS A 59 -10.13 -7.34 21.82
N GLY A 60 -9.99 -8.64 22.07
CA GLY A 60 -8.97 -9.47 21.43
C GLY A 60 -9.29 -9.72 19.94
N PRO A 61 -8.27 -10.16 19.16
CA PRO A 61 -8.43 -10.64 17.80
C PRO A 61 -9.54 -11.68 17.66
N VAL A 62 -10.29 -11.63 16.55
CA VAL A 62 -11.39 -12.57 16.30
C VAL A 62 -10.89 -14.01 16.25
N SER A 63 -9.67 -14.22 15.73
CA SER A 63 -9.00 -15.53 15.64
C SER A 63 -8.85 -16.24 16.98
N ALA A 64 -8.65 -15.50 18.08
CA ALA A 64 -8.44 -16.05 19.42
C ALA A 64 -9.57 -15.75 20.41
N ARG A 65 -10.43 -14.76 20.13
CA ARG A 65 -11.47 -14.30 21.05
C ARG A 65 -12.43 -15.42 21.45
N ASP A 66 -12.98 -16.13 20.49
CA ASP A 66 -14.03 -17.11 20.76
C ASP A 66 -13.46 -18.32 21.53
N THR A 67 -12.24 -18.74 21.20
CA THR A 67 -11.47 -19.75 21.94
C THR A 67 -11.18 -19.28 23.37
N ALA A 68 -10.75 -18.02 23.54
CA ALA A 68 -10.48 -17.45 24.86
C ALA A 68 -11.75 -17.36 25.73
N ILE A 69 -12.90 -17.00 25.15
CA ILE A 69 -14.20 -17.03 25.85
C ILE A 69 -14.54 -18.46 26.25
N GLY A 70 -14.39 -19.43 25.34
CA GLY A 70 -14.63 -20.85 25.62
C GLY A 70 -13.79 -21.35 26.79
N VAL A 71 -12.46 -21.11 26.75
CA VAL A 71 -11.53 -21.49 27.83
C VAL A 71 -11.90 -20.80 29.15
N TYR A 72 -12.33 -19.54 29.10
CA TYR A 72 -12.74 -18.79 30.29
C TYR A 72 -14.02 -19.37 30.93
N VAL A 73 -15.01 -19.72 30.13
CA VAL A 73 -16.34 -20.16 30.59
C VAL A 73 -16.39 -21.66 30.92
N ALA A 74 -15.50 -22.46 30.34
CA ALA A 74 -15.40 -23.91 30.54
C ALA A 74 -15.51 -24.40 32.00
N PRO A 75 -14.76 -23.85 33.00
CA PRO A 75 -14.90 -24.31 34.38
C PRO A 75 -16.32 -24.10 34.92
N HIS A 76 -16.96 -22.96 34.61
CA HIS A 76 -18.31 -22.66 35.09
C HIS A 76 -19.35 -23.59 34.48
N VAL A 77 -19.24 -23.87 33.18
CA VAL A 77 -20.11 -24.86 32.51
C VAL A 77 -19.89 -26.25 33.10
N GLY A 78 -18.64 -26.65 33.34
CA GLY A 78 -18.32 -27.91 34.01
C GLY A 78 -18.95 -28.03 35.39
N ALA A 79 -18.87 -26.99 36.22
CA ALA A 79 -19.52 -26.96 37.54
C ALA A 79 -21.05 -27.08 37.42
N CYS A 80 -21.69 -26.37 36.49
CA CYS A 80 -23.12 -26.49 36.25
C CYS A 80 -23.51 -27.91 35.83
N VAL A 81 -22.75 -28.52 34.91
CA VAL A 81 -23.00 -29.89 34.43
C VAL A 81 -22.90 -30.88 35.59
N LEU A 82 -21.88 -30.77 36.45
CA LEU A 82 -21.74 -31.64 37.62
C LEU A 82 -22.92 -31.49 38.59
N LEU A 83 -23.30 -30.27 38.95
CA LEU A 83 -24.46 -30.01 39.82
C LEU A 83 -25.78 -30.57 39.25
N VAL A 84 -26.00 -30.42 37.95
CA VAL A 84 -27.21 -30.95 37.30
C VAL A 84 -27.16 -32.47 37.16
N ALA A 85 -25.99 -33.03 36.86
CA ALA A 85 -25.80 -34.48 36.75
C ALA A 85 -26.07 -35.17 38.10
N GLU A 86 -25.58 -34.61 39.22
CA GLU A 86 -25.87 -35.09 40.58
C GLU A 86 -27.39 -35.19 40.82
N ARG A 87 -28.15 -34.18 40.38
CA ARG A 87 -29.61 -34.13 40.56
C ARG A 87 -30.37 -35.12 39.67
N LEU A 88 -29.93 -35.33 38.43
CA LEU A 88 -30.65 -36.16 37.46
C LEU A 88 -30.43 -37.67 37.67
N ALA A 89 -29.42 -38.04 38.46
CA ALA A 89 -28.93 -39.41 38.58
C ALA A 89 -28.76 -39.89 40.04
N PRO A 90 -29.73 -39.64 40.96
CA PRO A 90 -29.56 -39.95 42.38
C PRO A 90 -29.32 -41.45 42.65
N ASP A 91 -29.89 -42.33 41.82
CA ASP A 91 -29.86 -43.80 42.01
C ASP A 91 -28.99 -44.54 40.97
N THR A 92 -28.03 -43.86 40.34
CA THR A 92 -27.21 -44.49 39.28
C THR A 92 -26.26 -45.60 39.76
N GLY A 93 -26.22 -45.88 41.06
CA GLY A 93 -25.30 -46.87 41.65
C GLY A 93 -23.83 -46.43 41.62
N VAL A 94 -23.56 -45.20 41.18
CA VAL A 94 -22.22 -44.61 41.23
C VAL A 94 -21.89 -44.31 42.68
N SER A 95 -20.78 -44.86 43.18
CA SER A 95 -20.40 -44.64 44.56
C SER A 95 -20.06 -43.17 44.82
N LEU A 96 -20.38 -42.68 46.01
CA LEU A 96 -20.07 -41.32 46.45
C LEU A 96 -18.56 -41.00 46.33
N LEU A 97 -17.70 -42.02 46.45
CA LEU A 97 -16.26 -41.90 46.22
C LEU A 97 -15.92 -41.53 44.77
N VAL A 98 -16.62 -42.10 43.79
CA VAL A 98 -16.41 -41.77 42.37
C VAL A 98 -16.85 -40.34 42.09
N GLN A 99 -18.00 -39.92 42.62
CA GLN A 99 -18.50 -38.54 42.45
C GLN A 99 -17.54 -37.52 43.11
N ALA A 100 -17.10 -37.78 44.35
CA ALA A 100 -16.09 -36.97 45.01
C ALA A 100 -14.76 -36.92 44.23
N GLY A 101 -14.37 -38.04 43.61
CA GLY A 101 -13.22 -38.12 42.72
C GLY A 101 -13.35 -37.21 41.50
N VAL A 102 -14.51 -37.15 40.86
CA VAL A 102 -14.77 -36.26 39.72
C VAL A 102 -14.72 -34.79 40.16
N VAL A 103 -15.31 -34.43 41.30
CA VAL A 103 -15.23 -33.06 41.84
C VAL A 103 -13.79 -32.68 42.17
N ALA A 104 -13.02 -33.58 42.78
CA ALA A 104 -11.61 -33.37 43.08
C ALA A 104 -10.78 -33.18 41.79
N LEU A 105 -11.04 -34.00 40.77
CA LEU A 105 -10.38 -33.89 39.47
C LEU A 105 -10.70 -32.56 38.78
N TRP A 106 -11.98 -32.17 38.72
CA TRP A 106 -12.41 -30.89 38.15
C TRP A 106 -11.78 -29.71 38.89
N THR A 107 -11.73 -29.77 40.22
CA THR A 107 -11.13 -28.73 41.08
C THR A 107 -9.63 -28.62 40.81
N GLY A 108 -8.92 -29.76 40.82
CA GLY A 108 -7.48 -29.83 40.56
C GLY A 108 -7.12 -29.33 39.17
N ALA A 109 -7.86 -29.76 38.14
CA ALA A 109 -7.68 -29.30 36.76
C ALA A 109 -7.87 -27.78 36.65
N THR A 110 -8.97 -27.25 37.19
CA THR A 110 -9.25 -25.80 37.18
C THR A 110 -8.18 -25.00 37.93
N TRP A 111 -7.70 -25.53 39.05
CA TRP A 111 -6.66 -24.91 39.87
C TRP A 111 -5.31 -24.82 39.16
N VAL A 112 -4.89 -25.91 38.49
CA VAL A 112 -3.62 -25.98 37.76
C VAL A 112 -3.68 -25.17 36.47
N MET A 113 -4.71 -25.37 35.65
CA MET A 113 -4.84 -24.74 34.34
C MET A 113 -5.01 -23.22 34.44
N ARG A 114 -5.67 -22.71 35.48
CA ARG A 114 -5.97 -21.27 35.63
C ARG A 114 -6.61 -20.70 34.35
N PRO A 115 -7.82 -21.16 33.97
CA PRO A 115 -8.45 -20.83 32.69
C PRO A 115 -8.51 -19.33 32.39
N GLY A 116 -8.76 -18.50 33.40
CA GLY A 116 -8.76 -17.04 33.24
C GLY A 116 -7.40 -16.42 32.87
N ARG A 117 -6.28 -17.07 33.20
CA ARG A 117 -4.94 -16.69 32.74
C ARG A 117 -4.70 -17.19 31.33
N LEU A 118 -4.94 -18.48 31.08
CA LEU A 118 -4.79 -19.08 29.74
C LEU A 118 -5.57 -18.33 28.67
N ALA A 119 -6.83 -17.96 28.94
CA ALA A 119 -7.64 -17.19 28.01
C ALA A 119 -7.02 -15.82 27.67
N ARG A 120 -6.31 -15.18 28.61
CA ARG A 120 -5.61 -13.91 28.34
C ARG A 120 -4.32 -14.12 27.59
N ASP A 121 -3.57 -15.16 27.94
CA ASP A 121 -2.31 -15.51 27.29
C ASP A 121 -2.57 -15.86 25.80
N LEU A 122 -3.68 -16.55 25.48
CA LEU A 122 -4.12 -16.79 24.10
C LEU A 122 -4.40 -15.49 23.33
N VAL A 123 -5.07 -14.52 23.96
CA VAL A 123 -5.34 -13.22 23.34
C VAL A 123 -4.04 -12.42 23.16
N ASP A 124 -3.13 -12.49 24.13
CA ASP A 124 -1.82 -11.83 24.04
C ASP A 124 -0.97 -12.37 22.88
N GLU A 125 -0.93 -13.69 22.74
CA GLU A 125 -0.22 -14.35 21.64
C GLU A 125 -0.80 -13.96 20.28
N ALA A 126 -2.13 -13.97 20.15
CA ALA A 126 -2.78 -13.58 18.90
C ALA A 126 -2.53 -12.10 18.53
N VAL A 127 -2.53 -11.20 19.51
CA VAL A 127 -2.17 -9.79 19.28
C VAL A 127 -0.71 -9.66 18.85
N ALA A 128 0.20 -10.41 19.47
CA ALA A 128 1.60 -10.39 19.09
C ALA A 128 1.82 -10.90 17.65
N GLN A 129 1.08 -11.93 17.25
CA GLN A 129 1.11 -12.46 15.89
C GLN A 129 0.59 -11.45 14.87
N GLU A 130 -0.59 -10.85 15.09
CA GLU A 130 -1.12 -9.82 14.19
C GLU A 130 -0.13 -8.64 14.05
N LEU A 131 0.45 -8.17 15.17
CA LEU A 131 1.45 -7.10 15.12
C LEU A 131 2.72 -7.49 14.36
N ALA A 132 3.17 -8.73 14.49
CA ALA A 132 4.31 -9.25 13.74
C ALA A 132 4.01 -9.35 12.24
N GLU A 133 2.81 -9.80 11.87
CA GLU A 133 2.34 -9.84 10.47
C GLU A 133 2.25 -8.42 9.87
N PHE A 134 1.71 -7.45 10.62
CA PHE A 134 1.69 -6.05 10.18
C PHE A 134 3.09 -5.47 9.99
N ALA A 135 4.02 -5.79 10.90
CA ALA A 135 5.40 -5.34 10.78
C ALA A 135 6.08 -5.95 9.54
N ALA A 136 5.93 -7.26 9.33
CA ALA A 136 6.47 -7.95 8.16
C ALA A 136 5.85 -7.44 6.84
N ALA A 137 4.55 -7.16 6.82
CA ALA A 137 3.89 -6.58 5.64
C ALA A 137 4.38 -5.15 5.35
N ALA A 138 4.62 -4.35 6.38
CA ALA A 138 5.19 -3.00 6.22
C ALA A 138 6.64 -3.06 5.71
N GLU A 139 7.44 -4.00 6.20
CA GLU A 139 8.81 -4.23 5.73
C GLU A 139 8.82 -4.69 4.27
N ALA A 140 7.97 -5.66 3.91
CA ALA A 140 7.84 -6.12 2.53
C ALA A 140 7.38 -4.99 1.57
N ALA A 141 6.47 -4.11 2.01
CA ALA A 141 6.05 -2.97 1.21
C ALA A 141 7.19 -1.94 1.00
N LEU A 142 8.08 -1.77 1.98
CA LEU A 142 9.26 -0.93 1.84
C LEU A 142 10.28 -1.55 0.89
N GLU A 143 10.50 -2.87 0.97
CA GLU A 143 11.37 -3.60 0.04
C GLU A 143 10.83 -3.58 -1.40
N GLU A 144 9.52 -3.65 -1.60
CA GLU A 144 8.89 -3.52 -2.93
C GLU A 144 9.01 -2.08 -3.50
N THR A 145 9.33 -1.10 -2.65
CA THR A 145 9.59 0.29 -3.06
C THR A 145 11.08 0.54 -3.36
N GLU A 146 11.97 -0.44 -3.16
CA GLU A 146 13.41 -0.27 -3.34
C GLU A 146 13.85 -0.54 -4.81
N GLU A 147 14.51 0.49 -5.36
CA GLU A 147 15.08 0.63 -6.71
C GLU A 147 14.10 0.77 -7.90
N ALA A 148 13.51 1.97 -8.02
CA ALA A 148 13.32 2.52 -9.36
C ALA A 148 14.67 2.43 -10.11
N PRO A 149 14.73 1.86 -11.32
CA PRO A 149 15.97 1.68 -12.04
C PRO A 149 16.66 3.04 -12.13
N SER A 150 17.93 3.13 -11.72
CA SER A 150 18.68 4.37 -11.86
C SER A 150 18.74 4.73 -13.34
N VAL A 151 17.90 5.68 -13.75
CA VAL A 151 17.80 6.11 -15.14
C VAL A 151 19.16 6.69 -15.50
N THR A 152 19.92 5.94 -16.31
CA THR A 152 21.20 6.41 -16.81
C THR A 152 20.92 7.33 -17.98
N TYR A 153 21.19 8.62 -17.79
CA TYR A 153 21.00 9.64 -18.82
C TYR A 153 22.27 9.80 -19.66
N ASP A 154 22.12 9.87 -20.98
CA ASP A 154 23.24 10.00 -21.92
C ASP A 154 23.96 11.36 -21.82
N THR A 155 23.25 12.41 -21.40
CA THR A 155 23.81 13.78 -21.28
C THR A 155 23.32 14.49 -20.02
N PRO A 156 24.07 15.50 -19.51
CA PRO A 156 23.61 16.34 -18.40
C PRO A 156 22.27 17.05 -18.68
N GLN A 157 22.02 17.43 -19.92
CA GLN A 157 20.76 18.07 -20.35
C GLN A 157 19.60 17.07 -20.31
N ALA A 158 19.84 15.83 -20.75
CA ALA A 158 18.83 14.78 -20.68
C ALA A 158 18.50 14.42 -19.23
N ARG A 159 19.51 14.41 -18.35
CA ARG A 159 19.32 14.28 -16.90
C ARG A 159 18.48 15.39 -16.34
N TRP A 160 18.85 16.65 -16.62
CA TRP A 160 18.10 17.80 -16.14
C TRP A 160 16.65 17.74 -16.61
N TRP A 161 16.40 17.42 -17.89
CA TRP A 161 15.04 17.24 -18.42
C TRP A 161 14.27 16.14 -17.67
N GLY A 162 14.88 14.97 -17.50
CA GLY A 162 14.29 13.83 -16.79
C GLY A 162 13.93 14.14 -15.34
N GLU A 163 14.81 14.84 -14.63
CA GLU A 163 14.67 15.12 -13.19
C GLU A 163 13.79 16.33 -12.88
N ASN A 164 13.59 17.25 -13.83
CA ASN A 164 12.92 18.54 -13.56
C ASN A 164 11.63 18.72 -14.38
N ILE A 165 11.59 18.23 -15.61
CA ILE A 165 10.50 18.50 -16.56
C ILE A 165 9.64 17.26 -16.78
N ALA A 166 10.26 16.09 -16.94
CA ALA A 166 9.58 14.84 -17.29
C ALA A 166 9.18 13.96 -16.10
N VAL A 167 9.35 14.43 -14.87
CA VAL A 167 8.91 13.76 -13.64
C VAL A 167 7.39 13.57 -13.61
N GLU A 168 6.92 12.59 -12.85
CA GLU A 168 5.49 12.38 -12.64
C GLU A 168 4.86 13.62 -11.99
N GLY A 169 3.82 14.18 -12.62
CA GLY A 169 3.23 15.46 -12.22
C GLY A 169 3.99 16.72 -12.68
N GLY A 170 5.08 16.54 -13.43
CA GLY A 170 5.85 17.62 -14.05
C GLY A 170 5.17 18.24 -15.28
N VAL A 171 5.93 19.07 -15.99
CA VAL A 171 5.42 19.85 -17.15
C VAL A 171 5.27 18.99 -18.41
N ALA A 172 6.13 17.98 -18.59
CA ALA A 172 6.10 17.07 -19.74
C ALA A 172 6.32 15.60 -19.31
N PRO A 173 5.43 15.03 -18.47
CA PRO A 173 5.61 13.68 -17.94
C PRO A 173 5.63 12.64 -19.07
N GLY A 174 6.48 11.62 -18.94
CA GLY A 174 6.61 10.55 -19.94
C GLY A 174 7.35 10.96 -21.22
N THR A 175 8.17 12.01 -21.15
CA THR A 175 9.02 12.46 -22.25
C THR A 175 10.51 12.28 -21.94
N VAL A 176 11.32 12.14 -22.97
CA VAL A 176 12.79 12.05 -22.86
C VAL A 176 13.44 13.04 -23.82
N LEU A 177 14.53 13.66 -23.40
CA LEU A 177 15.33 14.50 -24.28
C LEU A 177 16.23 13.62 -25.14
N VAL A 178 16.02 13.62 -26.45
CA VAL A 178 16.77 12.81 -27.42
C VAL A 178 17.99 13.56 -27.91
N GLU A 179 17.82 14.84 -28.26
CA GLU A 179 18.88 15.68 -28.82
C GLU A 179 18.66 17.13 -28.40
N HIS A 180 19.74 17.89 -28.29
CA HIS A 180 19.69 19.33 -28.08
C HIS A 180 20.75 20.00 -28.95
N ARG A 181 20.40 21.14 -29.53
CA ARG A 181 21.31 21.96 -30.34
C ARG A 181 21.06 23.43 -30.05
N GLN A 182 22.12 24.12 -29.66
CA GLN A 182 22.11 25.57 -29.60
C GLN A 182 22.25 26.12 -31.02
N VAL A 183 21.21 26.81 -31.50
CA VAL A 183 21.17 27.38 -32.86
C VAL A 183 21.81 28.76 -32.87
N THR A 184 21.46 29.58 -31.88
CA THR A 184 22.06 30.89 -31.62
C THR A 184 22.24 31.08 -30.11
N GLU A 185 22.85 32.20 -29.69
CA GLU A 185 22.93 32.54 -28.26
C GLU A 185 21.56 32.67 -27.59
N GLN A 186 20.52 32.98 -28.37
CA GLN A 186 19.15 33.21 -27.90
C GLN A 186 18.17 32.14 -28.39
N CYS A 187 18.62 31.05 -29.01
CA CYS A 187 17.75 30.01 -29.57
C CYS A 187 18.31 28.61 -29.29
N LEU A 188 17.54 27.81 -28.54
CA LEU A 188 17.83 26.42 -28.24
C LEU A 188 16.76 25.52 -28.88
N ALA A 189 17.19 24.55 -29.69
CA ALA A 189 16.33 23.54 -30.27
C ALA A 189 16.51 22.21 -29.53
N LEU A 190 15.40 21.61 -29.10
CA LEU A 190 15.34 20.37 -28.35
C LEU A 190 14.48 19.36 -29.12
N VAL A 191 14.98 18.14 -29.28
CA VAL A 191 14.22 17.03 -29.83
C VAL A 191 13.75 16.16 -28.69
N ILE A 192 12.44 16.13 -28.48
CA ILE A 192 11.78 15.42 -27.38
C ILE A 192 11.14 14.15 -27.92
N GLY A 193 11.43 13.02 -27.31
CA GLY A 193 10.80 11.73 -27.60
C GLY A 193 9.80 11.31 -26.53
N ALA A 194 8.91 10.39 -26.87
CA ALA A 194 8.13 9.66 -25.87
C ALA A 194 9.03 8.65 -25.14
N GLU A 195 8.87 8.53 -23.82
CA GLU A 195 9.62 7.56 -23.02
C GLU A 195 9.33 6.11 -23.46
N LYS A 196 8.07 5.82 -23.79
CA LYS A 196 7.65 4.51 -24.31
C LYS A 196 7.73 4.50 -25.84
N ARG A 197 8.51 3.58 -26.39
CA ARG A 197 8.62 3.41 -27.85
C ARG A 197 7.25 3.03 -28.44
N GLY A 198 6.83 3.76 -29.47
CA GLY A 198 5.57 3.49 -30.18
C GLY A 198 4.36 4.27 -29.65
N THR A 199 4.52 5.04 -28.56
CA THR A 199 3.48 5.98 -28.11
C THR A 199 3.74 7.38 -28.69
N PRO A 200 2.70 8.19 -28.94
CA PRO A 200 2.89 9.59 -29.27
C PRO A 200 3.51 10.35 -28.08
N VAL A 201 4.24 11.43 -28.36
CA VAL A 201 4.70 12.35 -27.32
C VAL A 201 3.47 12.94 -26.63
N PRO A 202 3.36 12.86 -25.29
CA PRO A 202 2.31 13.55 -24.53
C PRO A 202 2.25 15.04 -24.88
N GLU A 203 1.09 15.65 -24.72
CA GLU A 203 0.93 17.08 -24.97
C GLU A 203 1.73 17.88 -23.92
N ILE A 204 2.62 18.75 -24.41
CA ILE A 204 3.46 19.59 -23.57
C ILE A 204 2.84 20.98 -23.55
N SER A 205 2.49 21.48 -22.36
CA SER A 205 1.89 22.80 -22.23
C SER A 205 2.96 23.90 -22.33
N ALA A 206 2.85 24.73 -23.37
CA ALA A 206 3.72 25.90 -23.54
C ALA A 206 3.59 26.87 -22.36
N THR A 207 2.37 27.07 -21.83
CA THR A 207 2.11 27.88 -20.63
C THR A 207 2.81 27.32 -19.39
N ALA A 208 2.75 26.02 -19.15
CA ALA A 208 3.42 25.42 -18.00
C ALA A 208 4.95 25.47 -18.15
N LEU A 209 5.48 25.29 -19.37
CA LEU A 209 6.90 25.48 -19.66
C LEU A 209 7.34 26.93 -19.47
N SER A 210 6.54 27.89 -19.92
CA SER A 210 6.76 29.33 -19.75
C SER A 210 6.88 29.70 -18.27
N ALA A 211 5.93 29.23 -17.46
CA ALA A 211 5.95 29.44 -16.01
C ALA A 211 7.15 28.78 -15.32
N TYR A 212 7.58 27.60 -15.80
CA TYR A 212 8.71 26.87 -15.23
C TYR A 212 10.06 27.49 -15.59
N LEU A 213 10.24 27.89 -16.86
CA LEU A 213 11.49 28.43 -17.40
C LEU A 213 11.65 29.93 -17.19
N ASP A 214 10.61 30.60 -16.66
CA ASP A 214 10.53 32.06 -16.54
C ASP A 214 10.78 32.76 -17.89
N MET A 215 10.11 32.28 -18.94
CA MET A 215 10.23 32.84 -20.30
C MET A 215 8.87 33.10 -20.94
N PRO A 216 8.72 34.13 -21.78
CA PRO A 216 7.48 34.40 -22.49
C PRO A 216 6.99 33.23 -23.37
N GLU A 217 5.67 33.00 -23.41
CA GLU A 217 5.05 31.91 -24.18
C GLU A 217 5.30 32.03 -25.70
N ASP A 218 5.42 33.25 -26.22
CA ASP A 218 5.70 33.52 -27.63
C ASP A 218 7.11 33.11 -28.07
N LEU A 219 7.99 32.83 -27.11
CA LEU A 219 9.32 32.30 -27.32
C LEU A 219 9.39 30.76 -27.18
N ILE A 220 8.25 30.08 -26.99
CA ILE A 220 8.18 28.62 -26.89
C ILE A 220 7.36 28.09 -28.06
N GLU A 221 8.02 27.38 -28.96
CA GLU A 221 7.36 26.73 -30.11
C GLU A 221 7.47 25.22 -30.00
N ILE A 222 6.33 24.52 -30.05
CA ILE A 222 6.26 23.06 -29.97
C ILE A 222 5.66 22.53 -31.27
N GLY A 223 6.50 21.86 -32.07
CA GLY A 223 6.16 21.47 -33.44
C GLY A 223 6.48 20.00 -33.76
N PRO A 224 5.99 19.50 -34.91
CA PRO A 224 6.45 18.22 -35.45
C PRO A 224 7.89 18.32 -35.97
N VAL A 225 8.65 17.23 -35.89
CA VAL A 225 9.94 17.11 -36.58
C VAL A 225 9.71 16.58 -38.00
N PRO A 226 10.13 17.29 -39.07
CA PRO A 226 9.99 16.81 -40.44
C PRO A 226 10.61 15.41 -40.63
N GLY A 227 9.87 14.51 -41.29
CA GLY A 227 10.34 13.14 -41.54
C GLY A 227 10.29 12.19 -40.34
N ARG A 228 9.75 12.61 -39.18
CA ARG A 228 9.59 11.77 -37.99
C ARG A 228 8.12 11.61 -37.62
N GLY A 229 7.78 10.47 -37.01
CA GLY A 229 6.43 10.20 -36.52
C GLY A 229 6.08 10.94 -35.23
N ALA A 230 4.83 10.83 -34.77
CA ALA A 230 4.30 11.51 -33.58
C ALA A 230 4.97 11.14 -32.25
N GLY A 231 5.87 10.15 -32.24
CA GLY A 231 6.70 9.80 -31.08
C GLY A 231 7.89 10.76 -30.87
N VAL A 232 8.04 11.79 -31.71
CA VAL A 232 9.05 12.84 -31.56
C VAL A 232 8.43 14.22 -31.82
N ARG A 233 8.82 15.22 -31.03
CA ARG A 233 8.44 16.64 -31.17
C ARG A 233 9.68 17.52 -31.13
N LEU A 234 9.62 18.64 -31.84
CA LEU A 234 10.61 19.71 -31.77
C LEU A 234 10.11 20.74 -30.76
N LEU A 235 10.94 21.08 -29.77
CA LEU A 235 10.73 22.21 -28.88
C LEU A 235 11.80 23.24 -29.18
N VAL A 236 11.39 24.43 -29.61
CA VAL A 236 12.27 25.58 -29.83
C VAL A 236 12.03 26.58 -28.72
N LEU A 237 13.12 26.99 -28.07
CA LEU A 237 13.13 27.98 -27.00
C LEU A 237 13.90 29.21 -27.48
N GLY A 238 13.25 30.38 -27.47
CA GLY A 238 13.84 31.67 -27.79
C GLY A 238 13.56 32.17 -29.22
N VAL A 239 14.29 33.20 -29.65
CA VAL A 239 14.03 33.89 -30.92
C VAL A 239 14.67 33.11 -32.07
N ARG A 240 13.83 32.51 -32.92
CA ARG A 240 14.32 31.84 -34.14
C ARG A 240 15.04 32.86 -35.03
N PRO A 241 16.24 32.56 -35.54
CA PRO A 241 16.86 33.42 -36.54
C PRO A 241 15.89 33.55 -37.72
N GLN A 242 15.54 34.79 -38.07
CA GLN A 242 14.82 35.02 -39.30
C GLN A 242 15.72 34.51 -40.43
N PRO A 243 15.20 33.71 -41.38
CA PRO A 243 15.95 33.43 -42.58
C PRO A 243 16.34 34.78 -43.17
N ALA A 244 17.62 34.97 -43.48
CA ALA A 244 18.04 36.10 -44.29
C ALA A 244 17.07 36.16 -45.48
N GLU A 245 16.55 37.36 -45.77
CA GLU A 245 15.61 37.59 -46.86
C GLU A 245 16.03 36.77 -48.08
N PRO A 246 15.09 36.11 -48.78
CA PRO A 246 15.45 35.29 -49.93
C PRO A 246 16.29 36.13 -50.87
N GLU A 247 17.55 35.72 -51.09
CA GLU A 247 18.34 36.22 -52.21
C GLU A 247 17.43 36.16 -53.44
N GLN A 248 17.28 37.29 -54.10
CA GLN A 248 16.35 37.50 -55.20
C GLN A 248 16.41 36.32 -56.17
N ALA A 249 15.30 35.58 -56.29
CA ALA A 249 15.13 34.45 -57.20
C ALA A 249 15.19 34.83 -58.69
N ASP A 250 15.54 36.07 -59.01
CA ASP A 250 15.62 36.58 -60.38
C ASP A 250 16.87 36.07 -61.13
N ASP A 251 17.95 35.68 -60.44
CA ASP A 251 19.20 35.25 -61.09
C ASP A 251 19.20 33.76 -61.50
N ASP A 252 18.54 32.90 -60.70
CA ASP A 252 18.47 31.46 -60.99
C ASP A 252 17.60 31.16 -62.22
N ALA A 253 16.47 31.84 -62.38
CA ALA A 253 15.57 31.62 -63.52
C ALA A 253 16.24 31.98 -64.85
N ALA A 254 16.97 33.09 -64.90
CA ALA A 254 17.73 33.52 -66.08
C ALA A 254 18.89 32.55 -66.41
N LEU A 255 19.60 32.05 -65.39
CA LEU A 255 20.64 31.06 -65.55
C LEU A 255 20.10 29.72 -66.12
N TRP A 256 18.93 29.28 -65.65
CA TRP A 256 18.29 28.07 -66.14
C TRP A 256 17.77 28.20 -67.56
N GLU A 257 17.31 29.39 -67.96
CA GLU A 257 16.90 29.68 -69.34
C GLU A 257 18.10 29.61 -70.31
N GLU A 258 19.26 30.17 -69.94
CA GLU A 258 20.49 30.08 -70.75
C GLU A 258 21.02 28.64 -70.88
N ILE A 259 20.94 27.85 -69.80
CA ILE A 259 21.30 26.42 -69.81
C ILE A 259 20.33 25.63 -70.70
N ALA A 260 19.03 25.91 -70.63
CA ALA A 260 18.02 25.22 -71.44
C ALA A 260 18.22 25.48 -72.95
N ASP A 261 18.47 26.73 -73.34
CA ASP A 261 18.71 27.11 -74.74
C ASP A 261 19.98 26.46 -75.31
N THR A 262 21.02 26.30 -74.48
CA THR A 262 22.30 25.72 -74.91
C THR A 262 22.28 24.19 -74.94
N ALA A 263 21.66 23.55 -73.94
CA ALA A 263 21.71 22.10 -73.77
C ALA A 263 20.53 21.35 -74.42
N MET A 264 19.38 22.00 -74.62
CA MET A 264 18.14 21.37 -75.09
C MET A 264 17.35 22.27 -76.05
N PRO A 265 17.88 22.58 -77.25
CA PRO A 265 17.21 23.45 -78.20
C PRO A 265 15.84 22.89 -78.63
N GLY A 266 14.77 23.64 -78.39
CA GLY A 266 13.39 23.29 -78.71
C GLY A 266 12.51 22.87 -77.53
N VAL A 267 13.01 22.96 -76.29
CA VAL A 267 12.23 22.68 -75.07
C VAL A 267 11.92 24.00 -74.36
N GLU A 268 10.63 24.34 -74.23
CA GLU A 268 10.15 25.51 -73.49
C GLU A 268 9.98 25.16 -72.00
N LEU A 269 10.61 25.93 -71.13
CA LEU A 269 10.60 25.70 -69.69
C LEU A 269 9.34 26.35 -69.08
N ILE A 270 8.34 25.54 -68.76
CA ILE A 270 7.01 26.03 -68.33
C ILE A 270 7.00 26.42 -66.83
N GLU A 271 7.79 25.72 -66.01
CA GLU A 271 7.83 25.94 -64.55
C GLU A 271 9.17 25.44 -63.99
N ALA A 272 9.87 26.30 -63.23
CA ALA A 272 11.05 25.93 -62.46
C ALA A 272 10.66 25.89 -60.97
N THR A 273 10.65 24.70 -60.36
CA THR A 273 10.44 24.56 -58.92
C THR A 273 11.80 24.45 -58.23
N THR A 274 12.30 25.57 -57.69
CA THR A 274 13.54 25.56 -56.90
C THR A 274 13.25 25.01 -55.51
N TYR A 275 13.72 23.80 -55.22
CA TYR A 275 13.72 23.24 -53.88
C TYR A 275 14.98 23.71 -53.15
N THR A 276 14.84 24.64 -52.20
CA THR A 276 15.91 24.94 -51.25
C THR A 276 16.07 23.75 -50.32
N VAL A 277 17.09 22.93 -50.57
CA VAL A 277 17.52 21.91 -49.59
C VAL A 277 18.08 22.69 -48.41
N ARG A 278 17.28 22.81 -47.34
CA ARG A 278 17.65 23.46 -46.09
C ARG A 278 18.92 22.81 -45.56
N LYS A 279 20.05 23.46 -45.76
CA LYS A 279 21.38 23.00 -45.34
C LYS A 279 21.57 23.30 -43.85
N GLU A 280 20.71 22.73 -43.03
CA GLU A 280 20.86 22.69 -41.59
C GLU A 280 20.67 21.23 -41.19
N LEU A 281 21.77 20.47 -41.21
CA LEU A 281 22.08 19.26 -40.41
C LEU A 281 23.21 18.47 -41.10
N THR A 282 24.40 19.06 -41.09
CA THR A 282 25.65 18.32 -40.82
C THR A 282 26.29 18.95 -39.61
#